data_AF-A0A2J8TVU1-F1
#
_entry.id   AF-A0A2J8TVU1-F1
#
_cell.length_a   1.000
_cell.length_b   1.000
_cell.length_c   1.000
_cell.angle_alpha   90.00
_cell.angle_beta   90.00
_cell.angle_gamma   90.00
#
_symmetry.space_group_name_H-M   'P 1'
#
loop_
_entity.id
_entity.type
_entity.pdbx_description
1 polymer ?
#
loop_
_entity_poly.entity_id
_entity_poly.type
_entity_poly.pdbx_seq_one_letter_code
_entity_poly.pdbx_strand_id
1 'polypeptide(L)'
;MGLEKLHPFDAGKWGKVINFLKEEKLLSDSMLVEAREASEEDLLVVHTRRYLNELKWSFAVATITEIPPVIFLPNFLVQRKVLRPLRTQTGGTIMAGKLAVERGWAINVGGGFHHCSSDRGGGFCAYADITLAIQFLFERVEGISRATIIDLDAHQGNGHERDFMD
;
A
#
# COMPACT_ATOMS: atom_id res chain seq x y z
N MET A 1 5.66 -8.13 -19.05
CA MET A 1 5.33 -7.54 -20.37
C MET A 1 6.48 -6.64 -20.82
N GLY A 2 7.71 -6.93 -20.39
CA GLY A 2 8.92 -6.14 -20.67
C GLY A 2 8.99 -4.80 -19.93
N LEU A 3 7.86 -4.17 -19.59
CA LEU A 3 7.78 -2.88 -18.88
C LEU A 3 8.51 -2.91 -17.52
N GLU A 4 8.54 -4.06 -16.84
CA GLU A 4 9.31 -4.31 -15.62
C GLU A 4 10.83 -4.12 -15.79
N LYS A 5 11.37 -4.09 -17.02
CA LYS A 5 12.77 -3.79 -17.32
C LYS A 5 13.05 -2.30 -17.51
N LEU A 6 12.01 -1.49 -17.67
CA LEU A 6 12.09 -0.04 -17.90
C LEU A 6 11.93 0.77 -16.61
N HIS A 7 11.74 0.08 -15.49
CA HIS A 7 11.47 0.71 -14.21
C HIS A 7 12.15 -0.12 -13.10
N PRO A 8 12.84 0.51 -12.12
CA PRO A 8 13.56 -0.21 -11.08
C PRO A 8 12.64 -1.03 -10.15
N PHE A 9 11.36 -0.67 -10.08
CA PHE A 9 10.37 -1.39 -9.29
C PHE A 9 9.85 -2.65 -10.00
N ASP A 10 10.23 -3.82 -9.50
CA ASP A 10 9.66 -5.11 -9.91
C ASP A 10 8.30 -5.35 -9.24
N ALA A 11 7.21 -5.12 -9.97
CA ALA A 11 5.85 -5.36 -9.48
C ALA A 11 5.55 -6.84 -9.19
N GLY A 12 6.38 -7.78 -9.67
CA GLY A 12 6.27 -9.21 -9.41
C GLY A 12 7.04 -9.71 -8.20
N LYS A 13 7.83 -8.86 -7.52
CA LYS A 13 8.75 -9.29 -6.45
C LYS A 13 8.04 -9.98 -5.28
N TRP A 14 6.81 -9.58 -4.95
CA TRP A 14 6.03 -10.17 -3.87
C TRP A 14 5.68 -11.63 -4.14
N GLY A 15 5.28 -11.95 -5.38
CA GLY A 15 5.03 -13.33 -5.79
C GLY A 15 6.31 -14.19 -5.72
N LYS A 16 7.46 -13.60 -6.08
CA LYS A 16 8.76 -14.28 -5.96
C LYS A 16 9.12 -14.58 -4.51
N VAL A 17 8.92 -13.63 -3.59
CA VAL A 17 9.13 -13.82 -2.15
C VAL A 17 8.23 -14.94 -1.61
N ILE A 18 6.94 -14.92 -1.94
CA ILE A 18 5.99 -15.95 -1.49
C ILE A 18 6.38 -17.33 -2.03
N ASN A 19 6.73 -17.44 -3.31
CA ASN A 19 7.15 -18.71 -3.91
C ASN A 19 8.42 -19.24 -3.25
N PHE A 20 9.43 -18.39 -3.05
CA PHE A 20 10.66 -18.76 -2.36
C PHE A 20 10.38 -19.28 -0.94
N LEU A 21 9.56 -18.60 -0.15
CA LEU A 21 9.23 -19.04 1.22
C LEU A 21 8.46 -20.37 1.23
N LYS A 22 7.63 -20.65 0.21
CA LYS A 22 6.97 -21.95 0.05
C LYS A 22 7.96 -23.05 -0.31
N GLU A 23 8.88 -22.79 -1.23
CA GLU A 23 9.93 -23.74 -1.64
C GLU A 23 10.83 -24.11 -0.45
N GLU A 24 11.19 -23.14 0.38
CA GLU A 24 11.95 -23.32 1.62
C GLU A 24 11.13 -23.93 2.76
N LYS A 25 9.85 -24.26 2.54
CA LYS A 25 8.92 -24.82 3.54
C LYS A 25 8.74 -23.94 4.79
N LEU A 26 9.01 -22.65 4.67
CA LEU A 26 8.79 -21.65 5.73
C LEU A 26 7.36 -21.09 5.70
N LEU A 27 6.63 -21.33 4.61
CA LEU A 27 5.27 -20.85 4.41
C LEU A 27 4.39 -21.94 3.77
N SER A 28 3.18 -22.13 4.29
CA SER A 28 2.15 -22.99 3.71
C SER A 28 0.92 -22.17 3.29
N ASP A 29 0.09 -22.73 2.42
CA ASP A 29 -1.14 -22.06 1.96
C ASP A 29 -2.12 -21.75 3.11
N SER A 30 -2.11 -22.57 4.16
CA SER A 30 -2.91 -22.33 5.38
C SER A 30 -2.49 -21.07 6.16
N MET A 31 -1.28 -20.55 5.95
CA MET A 31 -0.78 -19.34 6.58
C MET A 31 -1.07 -18.09 5.74
N LEU A 32 -1.56 -18.25 4.52
CA LEU A 32 -1.87 -17.15 3.62
C LEU A 32 -3.30 -16.67 3.82
N VAL A 33 -3.45 -15.35 3.90
CA VAL A 33 -4.76 -14.69 3.88
C VAL A 33 -4.83 -13.81 2.64
N GLU A 34 -5.88 -13.99 1.85
CA GLU A 34 -6.10 -13.16 0.66
C GLU A 34 -6.47 -11.73 1.06
N ALA A 35 -5.71 -10.75 0.56
CA ALA A 35 -5.96 -9.34 0.80
C ALA A 35 -7.21 -8.87 0.06
N ARG A 36 -7.99 -8.02 0.71
CA ARG A 36 -9.15 -7.34 0.10
C ARG A 36 -8.75 -5.95 -0.37
N GLU A 37 -9.38 -5.50 -1.45
CA GLU A 37 -9.24 -4.12 -1.92
C GLU A 37 -9.79 -3.13 -0.89
N ALA A 38 -9.00 -2.13 -0.51
CA ALA A 38 -9.49 -1.02 0.32
C ALA A 38 -10.60 -0.28 -0.45
N SER A 39 -11.77 -0.12 0.17
CA SER A 39 -12.88 0.63 -0.41
C SER A 39 -12.59 2.13 -0.45
N GLU A 40 -13.38 2.91 -1.19
CA GLU A 40 -13.20 4.37 -1.17
C GLU A 40 -13.49 4.94 0.22
N GLU A 41 -14.46 4.38 0.93
CA GLU A 41 -14.76 4.72 2.32
C GLU A 41 -13.58 4.43 3.25
N ASP A 42 -12.89 3.31 3.05
CA ASP A 42 -11.70 3.00 3.83
C ASP A 42 -10.58 4.01 3.56
N LEU A 43 -10.34 4.34 2.28
CA LEU A 43 -9.31 5.31 1.90
C LEU A 43 -9.60 6.70 2.49
N LEU A 44 -10.88 7.06 2.59
CA LEU A 44 -11.35 8.36 3.11
C LEU A 44 -11.19 8.56 4.62
N VAL A 45 -10.76 7.53 5.36
CA VAL A 45 -10.34 7.66 6.77
C VAL A 45 -9.11 8.57 6.87
N VAL A 46 -8.17 8.45 5.92
CA VAL A 46 -6.93 9.24 5.91
C VAL A 46 -6.87 10.19 4.73
N HIS A 47 -7.28 9.74 3.54
CA HIS A 47 -7.10 10.53 2.33
C HIS A 47 -8.14 11.62 2.16
N THR A 48 -7.67 12.77 1.67
CA THR A 48 -8.59 13.84 1.26
C THR A 48 -9.35 13.44 -0.01
N ARG A 49 -10.62 13.87 -0.11
CA ARG A 49 -11.44 13.69 -1.33
C ARG A 49 -10.76 14.31 -2.55
N ARG A 50 -10.08 15.45 -2.36
CA ARG A 50 -9.29 16.13 -3.39
C ARG A 50 -8.22 15.18 -3.95
N TYR A 51 -7.38 14.61 -3.09
CA TYR A 51 -6.31 13.72 -3.50
C TYR A 51 -6.83 12.45 -4.19
N LEU A 52 -7.88 11.80 -3.66
CA LEU A 52 -8.46 10.64 -4.33
C LEU A 52 -9.05 10.97 -5.71
N ASN A 53 -9.57 12.18 -5.90
CA ASN A 53 -10.00 12.66 -7.22
C ASN A 53 -8.83 12.92 -8.17
N GLU A 54 -7.66 13.31 -7.67
CA GLU A 54 -6.44 13.47 -8.50
C GLU A 54 -5.98 12.13 -9.09
N LEU A 55 -6.09 11.03 -8.32
CA LEU A 55 -5.75 9.68 -8.79
C LEU A 55 -6.63 9.19 -9.95
N LYS A 56 -7.73 9.88 -10.27
CA LYS A 56 -8.55 9.58 -11.46
C LYS A 56 -7.86 10.00 -12.76
N TRP A 57 -6.76 10.75 -12.70
CA TRP A 57 -6.01 11.23 -13.86
C TRP A 57 -4.71 10.44 -14.06
N SER A 58 -4.51 9.87 -15.26
CA SER A 58 -3.30 9.10 -15.58
C SER A 58 -2.00 9.89 -15.39
N PHE A 59 -2.03 11.21 -15.57
CA PHE A 59 -0.87 12.08 -15.32
C PHE A 59 -0.41 12.02 -13.86
N ALA A 60 -1.34 12.17 -12.90
CA ALA A 60 -1.03 12.08 -11.48
C ALA A 60 -0.46 10.70 -11.12
N VAL A 61 -1.06 9.63 -11.63
CA VAL A 61 -0.59 8.25 -11.40
C VAL A 61 0.81 8.05 -11.98
N ALA A 62 1.08 8.55 -13.18
CA ALA A 62 2.40 8.43 -13.81
C ALA A 62 3.49 9.18 -13.03
N THR A 63 3.18 10.36 -12.48
CA THR A 63 4.10 11.10 -11.59
C THR A 63 4.35 10.34 -10.29
N ILE A 64 3.30 9.86 -9.62
CA ILE A 64 3.43 9.14 -8.34
C ILE A 64 4.21 7.83 -8.50
N THR A 65 3.95 7.10 -9.58
CA THR A 65 4.59 5.81 -9.87
C THR A 65 5.94 5.94 -10.57
N GLU A 66 6.34 7.15 -10.97
CA GLU A 66 7.53 7.44 -11.78
C GLU A 66 7.64 6.58 -13.05
N ILE A 67 6.49 6.27 -13.67
CA ILE A 67 6.41 5.53 -14.94
C ILE A 67 5.78 6.47 -16.00
N PRO A 68 6.58 7.33 -16.67
CA PRO A 68 6.05 8.25 -17.69
C PRO A 68 5.17 7.59 -18.77
N PRO A 69 5.45 6.35 -19.25
CA PRO A 69 4.59 5.68 -20.22
C PRO A 69 3.13 5.47 -19.78
N VAL A 70 2.83 5.50 -18.47
CA VAL A 70 1.45 5.37 -17.94
C VAL A 70 0.53 6.47 -18.45
N ILE A 71 1.07 7.66 -18.79
CA ILE A 71 0.30 8.78 -19.34
C ILE A 71 -0.43 8.40 -20.64
N PHE A 72 0.19 7.55 -21.46
CA PHE A 72 -0.34 7.15 -22.76
C PHE A 72 -1.31 5.97 -22.70
N LEU A 73 -1.47 5.36 -21.52
CA LEU A 73 -2.43 4.26 -21.35
C LEU A 73 -3.86 4.81 -21.20
N PRO A 74 -4.86 4.13 -21.81
CA PRO A 74 -6.26 4.38 -21.50
C PRO A 74 -6.50 4.37 -19.99
N ASN A 75 -7.15 5.42 -19.45
CA ASN A 75 -7.30 5.60 -18.00
C ASN A 75 -7.89 4.36 -17.30
N PHE A 76 -8.89 3.69 -17.90
CA PHE A 76 -9.47 2.47 -17.32
C PHE A 76 -8.43 1.34 -17.09
N LEU A 77 -7.37 1.28 -17.91
CA LEU A 77 -6.26 0.36 -17.70
C LEU A 77 -5.37 0.81 -16.55
N VAL A 78 -5.09 2.12 -16.43
CA VAL A 78 -4.34 2.67 -15.31
C VAL A 78 -5.05 2.39 -13.99
N GLN A 79 -6.35 2.68 -13.91
CA GLN A 79 -7.19 2.39 -12.74
C GLN A 79 -7.15 0.88 -12.40
N ARG A 80 -7.33 0.01 -13.39
CA ARG A 80 -7.47 -1.44 -13.18
C ARG A 80 -6.15 -2.18 -12.96
N LYS A 81 -5.06 -1.77 -13.62
CA LYS A 81 -3.79 -2.51 -13.67
C LYS A 81 -2.68 -1.86 -12.84
N VAL A 82 -2.84 -0.60 -12.43
CA VAL A 82 -1.89 0.10 -11.56
C VAL A 82 -2.53 0.38 -10.21
N LEU A 83 -3.59 1.19 -10.17
CA LEU A 83 -4.15 1.65 -8.90
C LEU A 83 -4.90 0.55 -8.12
N ARG A 84 -5.64 -0.33 -8.80
CA ARG A 84 -6.37 -1.41 -8.11
C ARG A 84 -5.44 -2.38 -7.35
N PRO A 85 -4.33 -2.89 -7.94
CA PRO A 85 -3.33 -3.64 -7.18
C PRO A 85 -2.79 -2.89 -5.94
N LEU A 86 -2.46 -1.60 -6.09
CA LEU A 86 -2.02 -0.77 -4.97
C LEU A 86 -3.10 -0.65 -3.89
N ARG A 87 -4.38 -0.48 -4.26
CA ARG A 87 -5.51 -0.50 -3.30
C ARG A 87 -5.68 -1.84 -2.59
N THR A 88 -5.44 -2.96 -3.28
CA THR A 88 -5.44 -4.30 -2.68
C THR A 88 -4.30 -4.46 -1.69
N GLN A 89 -3.11 -3.94 -2.00
CA GLN A 89 -2.00 -3.91 -1.07
C GLN A 89 -2.33 -3.05 0.16
N THR A 90 -2.93 -1.88 -0.01
CA THR A 90 -3.39 -1.03 1.08
C THR A 90 -4.40 -1.73 1.99
N GLY A 91 -5.42 -2.37 1.40
CA GLY A 91 -6.38 -3.16 2.19
C GLY A 91 -5.74 -4.35 2.89
N GLY A 92 -4.71 -4.95 2.28
CA GLY A 92 -3.84 -5.95 2.91
C GLY A 92 -3.14 -5.42 4.17
N THR A 93 -2.66 -4.17 4.18
CA THR A 93 -2.01 -3.55 5.35
C THR A 93 -3.02 -3.34 6.49
N ILE A 94 -4.23 -2.87 6.18
CA ILE A 94 -5.33 -2.76 7.16
C ILE A 94 -5.69 -4.14 7.73
N MET A 95 -5.79 -5.17 6.88
CA MET A 95 -6.06 -6.54 7.30
C MET A 95 -4.94 -7.11 8.16
N ALA A 96 -3.67 -6.87 7.81
CA ALA A 96 -2.52 -7.31 8.59
C ALA A 96 -2.55 -6.69 10.00
N GLY A 97 -2.88 -5.40 10.12
CA GLY A 97 -3.07 -4.76 11.44
C GLY A 97 -4.12 -5.48 12.29
N LYS A 98 -5.30 -5.76 11.72
CA LYS A 98 -6.38 -6.50 12.43
C LYS A 98 -5.96 -7.91 12.82
N LEU A 99 -5.32 -8.64 11.90
CA LEU A 99 -4.83 -9.99 12.15
C LEU A 99 -3.72 -10.02 13.20
N ALA A 100 -2.87 -8.99 13.26
CA ALA A 100 -1.83 -8.88 14.27
C ALA A 100 -2.43 -8.69 15.67
N VAL A 101 -3.51 -7.92 15.81
CA VAL A 101 -4.25 -7.81 17.08
C VAL A 101 -4.84 -9.17 17.49
N GLU A 102 -5.45 -9.90 16.55
CA GLU A 102 -6.09 -11.19 16.81
C GLU A 102 -5.08 -12.31 17.11
N ARG A 103 -3.96 -12.34 16.40
CA ARG A 103 -3.04 -13.50 16.31
C ARG A 103 -1.63 -13.22 16.81
N GLY A 104 -1.37 -11.99 17.25
CA GLY A 104 -0.06 -11.52 17.72
C GLY A 104 0.79 -10.84 16.64
N TRP A 105 0.79 -11.35 15.40
CA TRP A 105 1.50 -10.71 14.29
C TRP A 105 0.92 -11.11 12.93
N ALA A 106 1.17 -10.29 11.91
CA ALA A 106 0.86 -10.58 10.51
C ALA A 106 1.78 -9.76 9.60
N ILE A 107 2.01 -10.22 8.37
CA ILE A 107 2.84 -9.55 7.38
C ILE A 107 2.01 -9.29 6.13
N ASN A 108 1.99 -8.05 5.66
CA ASN A 108 1.59 -7.73 4.30
C ASN A 108 2.83 -7.50 3.44
N VAL A 109 3.22 -8.50 2.65
CA VAL A 109 4.43 -8.45 1.80
C VAL A 109 4.33 -7.34 0.75
N GLY A 110 3.12 -6.94 0.36
CA GLY A 110 2.90 -5.95 -0.68
C GLY A 110 2.71 -4.50 -0.22
N GLY A 111 2.65 -4.25 1.09
CA GLY A 111 2.39 -2.92 1.66
C GLY A 111 3.67 -2.11 1.92
N GLY A 112 3.56 -1.13 2.83
CA GLY A 112 4.68 -0.28 3.24
C GLY A 112 4.86 0.94 2.35
N PHE A 113 3.76 1.58 1.97
CA PHE A 113 3.74 2.76 1.10
C PHE A 113 4.14 4.03 1.87
N HIS A 114 5.38 4.02 2.37
CA HIS A 114 5.91 4.99 3.32
C HIS A 114 6.13 6.42 2.78
N HIS A 115 6.01 6.64 1.46
CA HIS A 115 6.13 7.97 0.86
C HIS A 115 4.79 8.70 0.71
N CYS A 116 3.67 7.98 0.75
CA CYS A 116 2.35 8.57 0.60
C CYS A 116 1.85 9.13 1.94
N SER A 117 1.37 10.37 1.92
CA SER A 117 0.62 11.00 3.01
C SER A 117 -0.86 11.17 2.62
N SER A 118 -1.69 11.61 3.57
CA SER A 118 -3.12 11.85 3.42
C SER A 118 -3.53 12.62 2.15
N ASP A 119 -2.72 13.55 1.67
CA ASP A 119 -3.06 14.39 0.52
C ASP A 119 -2.03 14.36 -0.63
N ARG A 120 -1.05 13.45 -0.59
CA ARG A 120 0.05 13.39 -1.55
C ARG A 120 0.65 12.00 -1.68
N GLY A 121 0.78 11.53 -2.92
CA GLY A 121 1.56 10.34 -3.27
C GLY A 121 2.96 10.69 -3.79
N GLY A 122 3.83 9.68 -3.92
CA GLY A 122 5.19 9.82 -4.46
C GLY A 122 6.01 8.57 -4.18
N GLY A 123 7.19 8.42 -4.81
CA GLY A 123 8.09 7.28 -4.57
C GLY A 123 7.38 5.93 -4.69
N PHE A 124 6.59 5.75 -5.74
CA PHE A 124 5.77 4.55 -6.02
C PHE A 124 4.57 4.33 -5.08
N CYS A 125 4.35 5.21 -4.12
CA CYS A 125 3.31 5.11 -3.09
C CYS A 125 2.10 5.98 -3.45
N ALA A 126 0.99 5.35 -3.83
CA ALA A 126 -0.25 6.05 -4.19
C ALA A 126 -1.26 6.18 -3.03
N TYR A 127 -1.14 5.34 -2.00
CA TYR A 127 -2.05 5.32 -0.86
C TYR A 127 -1.25 5.20 0.43
N ALA A 128 -1.65 5.94 1.47
CA ALA A 128 -0.97 6.00 2.77
C ALA A 128 -1.38 4.81 3.64
N ASP A 129 -0.95 3.61 3.25
CA ASP A 129 -1.42 2.36 3.85
C ASP A 129 -1.01 2.19 5.32
N ILE A 130 0.18 2.68 5.70
CA ILE A 130 0.68 2.69 7.08
C ILE A 130 -0.21 3.59 7.95
N THR A 131 -0.42 4.84 7.53
CA THR A 131 -1.31 5.79 8.22
C THR A 131 -2.72 5.23 8.34
N LEU A 132 -3.26 4.66 7.26
CA LEU A 132 -4.58 4.02 7.25
C LEU A 132 -4.66 2.89 8.27
N ALA A 133 -3.72 1.95 8.25
CA ALA A 133 -3.75 0.83 9.18
C ALA A 133 -3.72 1.28 10.65
N ILE A 134 -2.91 2.29 10.98
CA ILE A 134 -2.85 2.86 12.33
C ILE A 134 -4.17 3.53 12.72
N GLN A 135 -4.71 4.41 11.87
CA GLN A 135 -5.99 5.09 12.14
C GLN A 135 -7.14 4.10 12.28
N PHE A 136 -7.20 3.06 11.43
CA PHE A 136 -8.17 1.99 11.56
C PHE A 136 -8.08 1.26 12.90
N LEU A 137 -6.86 1.00 13.40
CA LEU A 137 -6.67 0.36 14.69
C LEU A 137 -7.11 1.27 15.83
N PHE A 138 -6.77 2.57 15.78
CA PHE A 138 -7.18 3.53 16.81
C PHE A 138 -8.69 3.75 16.86
N GLU A 139 -9.35 3.83 15.71
CA GLU A 139 -10.79 4.10 15.65
C GLU A 139 -11.64 2.86 15.92
N ARG A 140 -11.19 1.67 15.52
CA ARG A 140 -12.05 0.47 15.45
C ARG A 140 -11.64 -0.66 16.37
N VAL A 141 -10.54 -0.54 17.10
CA VAL A 141 -10.08 -1.55 18.06
C VAL A 141 -9.98 -0.93 19.44
N GLU A 142 -10.85 -1.39 20.34
CA GLU A 142 -10.88 -0.91 21.72
C GLU A 142 -9.53 -1.15 22.43
N GLY A 143 -9.04 -0.13 23.13
CA GLY A 143 -7.81 -0.19 23.92
C GLY A 143 -6.52 0.13 23.15
N ILE A 144 -6.56 0.26 21.82
CA ILE A 144 -5.40 0.71 21.04
C ILE A 144 -5.42 2.23 20.91
N SER A 145 -4.40 2.90 21.45
CA SER A 145 -4.29 4.37 21.46
C SER A 145 -2.89 4.89 21.12
N ARG A 146 -1.92 3.98 20.96
CA ARG A 146 -0.53 4.31 20.66
C ARG A 146 0.02 3.31 19.66
N ALA A 147 0.85 3.80 18.75
CA ALA A 147 1.58 3.01 17.79
C ALA A 147 3.01 3.53 17.72
N THR A 148 3.94 2.67 17.32
CA THR A 148 5.32 3.05 17.00
C THR A 148 5.62 2.53 15.62
N ILE A 149 6.05 3.41 14.72
CA ILE A 149 6.47 3.06 13.37
C ILE A 149 7.98 2.84 13.41
N ILE A 150 8.41 1.63 13.02
CA ILE A 150 9.82 1.31 12.81
C ILE A 150 10.00 1.13 11.30
N ASP A 151 10.47 2.19 10.64
CA ASP A 151 10.78 2.18 9.21
C ASP A 151 12.25 1.81 9.00
N LEU A 152 12.48 0.66 8.36
CA LEU A 152 13.82 0.13 8.07
C LEU A 152 14.17 0.23 6.59
N ASP A 153 13.34 0.90 5.78
CA ASP A 153 13.69 1.20 4.40
C ASP A 153 14.88 2.17 4.36
N ALA A 154 15.69 2.10 3.30
CA ALA A 154 16.84 2.98 3.12
C ALA A 154 16.42 4.43 2.83
N HIS A 155 15.22 4.64 2.30
CA HIS A 155 14.64 5.96 2.07
C HIS A 155 13.83 6.41 3.28
N GLN A 156 13.82 7.72 3.52
CA GLN A 156 12.99 8.32 4.56
C GLN A 156 11.50 8.10 4.26
N GLY A 157 10.79 7.48 5.21
CA GLY A 157 9.34 7.33 5.20
C GLY A 157 8.59 8.64 5.47
N ASN A 158 8.77 9.61 4.58
CA ASN A 158 8.27 10.97 4.72
C ASN A 158 6.73 11.09 4.65
N GLY A 159 6.03 10.06 4.18
CA GLY A 159 4.57 10.02 4.08
C GLY A 159 3.92 9.94 5.46
N HIS A 160 4.22 8.86 6.20
CA HIS A 160 3.72 8.70 7.56
C HIS A 160 4.30 9.74 8.52
N GLU A 161 5.54 10.19 8.30
CA GLU A 161 6.13 11.30 9.04
C GLU A 161 5.25 12.57 8.97
N ARG A 162 4.81 12.97 7.76
CA ARG A 162 3.93 14.14 7.58
C ARG A 162 2.57 13.96 8.23
N ASP A 163 2.00 12.76 8.16
CA ASP A 163 0.66 12.49 8.70
C ASP A 163 0.62 12.49 10.24
N PHE A 164 1.76 12.30 10.92
CA PHE A 164 1.87 12.22 12.39
C PHE A 164 2.81 13.25 13.01
N MET A 165 3.18 14.31 12.28
CA MET A 165 4.10 15.35 12.77
C MET A 165 3.48 16.31 13.81
N ASP A 166 2.15 16.31 13.91
CA ASP A 166 1.33 17.13 14.83
C ASP A 166 0.56 16.26 15.84
#